data_AF-A0A559IZG3-F1
#
_entry.id   AF-A0A559IZG3-F1
#
_cell.length_a   1.000
_cell.length_b   1.000
_cell.length_c   1.000
_cell.angle_alpha   90.00
_cell.angle_beta   90.00
_cell.angle_gamma   90.00
#
_symmetry.space_group_name_H-M   'P 1'
#
loop_
_entity.id
_entity.type
_entity.pdbx_description
1 polymer ?
#
loop_
_entity_poly.entity_id
_entity_poly.type
_entity_poly.pdbx_seq_one_letter_code
_entity_poly.pdbx_strand_id
1 'polypeptide(L)' 'MTLANEVIMKSTVSMRIWMLKDSDTEAFKHEVTNYFARGYPGWTVVKVKYPLVYLRDDRRNGM' A
#
# COMPACT_ATOMS: atom_id res chain seq x y z
N MET A 1 -25.59 0.81 7.26
CA MET A 1 -24.36 1.62 7.19
C MET A 1 -23.44 0.99 6.18
N THR A 2 -23.43 1.52 4.95
CA THR A 2 -22.61 0.98 3.87
C THR A 2 -21.32 1.80 3.85
N LEU A 3 -20.19 1.22 4.26
CA LEU A 3 -18.84 1.80 4.12
C LEU A 3 -18.41 1.76 2.64
N ALA A 4 -19.24 2.30 1.76
CA ALA A 4 -18.88 2.57 0.39
C ALA A 4 -18.30 3.98 0.38
N ASN A 5 -16.98 4.11 0.21
CA ASN A 5 -16.28 5.23 -0.46
C ASN A 5 -14.86 5.53 0.08
N GLU A 6 -14.21 4.62 0.81
CA GLU A 6 -12.73 4.69 0.82
C GLU A 6 -12.27 4.40 -0.61
N VAL A 7 -11.72 5.40 -1.31
CA VAL A 7 -11.18 5.21 -2.66
C VAL A 7 -9.94 4.34 -2.52
N ILE A 8 -10.10 3.05 -2.83
CA ILE A 8 -9.00 2.09 -2.80
C ILE A 8 -8.32 2.06 -4.17
N MET A 9 -7.13 2.65 -4.25
CA MET A 9 -6.25 2.49 -5.42
C MET A 9 -5.53 1.14 -5.33
N LYS A 10 -5.38 0.49 -6.49
CA LYS A 10 -4.56 -0.72 -6.65
C LYS A 10 -3.28 -0.35 -7.35
N SER A 11 -2.15 -0.73 -6.78
CA SER A 11 -0.82 -0.54 -7.38
C SER A 11 0.03 -1.79 -7.21
N THR A 12 1.27 -1.72 -7.66
CA THR A 12 2.26 -2.79 -7.53
C THR A 12 3.60 -2.19 -7.12
N VAL A 13 4.50 -3.05 -6.64
CA VAL A 13 5.91 -2.74 -6.41
C VAL A 13 6.77 -3.66 -7.27
N SER A 14 8.05 -3.33 -7.39
CA SER A 14 9.00 -4.15 -8.15
C SER A 14 9.09 -5.58 -7.58
N MET A 15 9.46 -6.54 -8.45
CA MET A 15 9.65 -7.93 -8.04
C MET A 15 10.72 -8.07 -6.94
N ARG A 16 11.74 -7.20 -6.93
CA ARG A 16 12.76 -7.15 -5.87
C ARG A 16 12.11 -6.93 -4.50
N ILE A 17 11.15 -6.00 -4.39
CA ILE A 17 10.44 -5.77 -3.13
C ILE A 17 9.57 -6.99 -2.80
N TRP A 18 8.88 -7.57 -3.79
CA TRP A 18 8.08 -8.77 -3.57
C TRP A 18 8.86 -9.98 -3.05
N MET A 19 10.11 -10.17 -3.49
CA MET A 19 10.98 -11.25 -3.00
C MET A 19 11.28 -11.17 -1.50
N LEU A 20 11.19 -9.98 -0.90
CA LEU A 20 11.33 -9.81 0.55
C LEU A 20 10.15 -10.44 1.30
N LYS A 21 8.97 -10.51 0.69
CA LYS A 21 7.76 -10.96 1.40
C LYS A 21 7.91 -12.35 2.02
N ASP A 22 8.61 -13.24 1.33
CA ASP A 22 8.76 -14.65 1.76
C ASP A 22 10.07 -14.91 2.53
N SER A 23 11.04 -13.99 2.46
CA SER A 23 12.37 -14.14 3.10
C SER A 23 12.54 -13.25 4.34
N ASP A 24 12.01 -12.03 4.30
CA ASP A 24 12.04 -11.05 5.38
C ASP A 24 10.79 -10.16 5.31
N THR A 25 9.74 -10.60 6.01
CA THR A 25 8.44 -9.90 6.04
C THR A 25 8.54 -8.50 6.63
N GLU A 26 9.46 -8.22 7.56
CA GLU A 26 9.60 -6.89 8.15
C GLU A 26 10.30 -5.94 7.18
N ALA A 27 11.35 -6.40 6.50
CA ALA A 27 11.97 -5.65 5.40
C ALA A 27 10.96 -5.38 4.28
N PHE A 28 10.11 -6.35 3.95
CA PHE A 28 9.03 -6.16 2.97
C PHE A 28 8.08 -5.03 3.38
N LYS A 29 7.55 -5.06 4.61
CA LYS A 29 6.65 -4.01 5.12
C LYS A 29 7.31 -2.63 5.07
N HIS A 30 8.57 -2.55 5.51
CA HIS A 30 9.33 -1.30 5.53
C HIS A 30 9.55 -0.75 4.11
N GLU A 31 10.02 -1.58 3.17
CA GLU A 31 10.28 -1.18 1.79
C GLU A 31 9.00 -0.79 1.03
N VAL A 32 7.92 -1.55 1.18
CA VAL A 32 6.62 -1.22 0.57
C VAL A 32 6.10 0.12 1.09
N THR A 33 6.18 0.35 2.40
CA THR A 33 5.73 1.60 3.02
C THR A 33 6.56 2.78 2.50
N ASN A 34 7.89 2.66 2.49
CA ASN A 34 8.79 3.70 1.99
C ASN A 34 8.60 3.98 0.49
N TYR A 35 8.36 2.94 -0.31
CA TYR A 35 8.08 3.08 -1.73
C TYR A 35 6.85 3.95 -1.98
N PHE A 36 5.74 3.66 -1.31
CA PHE A 36 4.50 4.42 -1.49
C PHE A 36 4.54 5.79 -0.82
N ALA A 37 5.20 5.95 0.33
CA ALA A 37 5.38 7.26 0.96
C ALA A 37 6.11 8.27 0.06
N ARG A 38 7.09 7.80 -0.74
CA ARG A 38 7.82 8.64 -1.70
C ARG A 38 7.01 9.00 -2.94
N GLY A 39 6.31 8.02 -3.53
CA GLY A 39 5.59 8.22 -4.79
C GLY A 39 4.16 8.74 -4.65
N TYR A 40 3.55 8.54 -3.48
CA TYR A 40 2.13 8.82 -3.21
C TYR A 40 1.94 9.49 -1.83
N PRO A 41 2.42 10.73 -1.64
CA PRO A 41 2.18 11.46 -0.40
C PRO A 41 0.68 11.56 -0.06
N GLY A 42 0.32 11.29 1.19
CA GLY A 42 -1.07 11.28 1.66
C GLY A 42 -1.86 10.01 1.34
N TRP A 43 -1.20 8.97 0.81
CA TRP A 43 -1.78 7.64 0.65
C TRP A 43 -1.21 6.66 1.66
N THR A 44 -2.05 5.75 2.14
CA THR A 44 -1.68 4.73 3.13
C THR A 44 -1.90 3.32 2.59
N VAL A 45 -0.92 2.44 2.80
CA VAL A 45 -1.05 1.01 2.48
C VAL A 45 -2.00 0.35 3.49
N VAL A 46 -3.12 -0.17 3.01
CA VAL A 46 -4.15 -0.78 3.87
C VAL A 46 -4.23 -2.30 3.70
N LYS A 47 -3.79 -2.83 2.56
CA LYS A 47 -3.79 -4.27 2.29
C LYS A 47 -2.74 -4.64 1.26
N VAL A 48 -2.18 -5.83 1.39
CA VAL A 48 -1.27 -6.44 0.42
C VAL A 48 -1.80 -7.81 0.05
N LYS A 49 -1.94 -8.10 -1.25
CA LYS A 49 -2.26 -9.42 -1.79
C LYS A 49 -1.56 -9.56 -3.14
N TYR A 50 -0.53 -10.39 -3.22
CA TYR A 50 0.27 -10.55 -4.44
C TYR A 50 -0.61 -10.71 -5.70
N PRO A 51 -0.35 -9.95 -6.79
CA PRO A 51 0.72 -8.95 -6.97
C PRO A 51 0.30 -7.51 -6.62
N LEU A 52 -0.82 -7.32 -5.92
CA LEU A 52 -1.45 -6.03 -5.64
C LEU A 52 -1.13 -5.49 -4.25
N VAL A 53 -0.92 -4.17 -4.21
CA VAL A 53 -0.94 -3.36 -2.99
C VAL A 53 -2.13 -2.41 -3.08
N TYR A 54 -2.90 -2.34 -2.01
CA TYR A 54 -4.10 -1.52 -1.91
C TYR A 54 -3.80 -0.29 -1.05
N LEU A 55 -4.10 0.87 -1.60
CA LEU A 55 -3.83 2.16 -0.99
C LEU A 55 -5.13 2.89 -0.74
N ARG A 56 -5.25 3.54 0.42
CA ARG A 56 -6.33 4.46 0.74
C ARG A 56 -5.83 5.89 0.62
N ASP A 57 -6.65 6.76 0.04
CA ASP A 57 -6.38 8.20 -0.05
C ASP A 57 -6.79 8.90 1.27
N ASP A 58 -5.85 9.05 2.20
CA ASP A 58 -6.13 9.68 3.51
C ASP A 58 -6.37 11.20 3.38
N ARG A 59 -6.02 11.82 2.24
CA ARG A 59 -6.31 13.24 1.98
C ARG A 59 -7.81 13.49 1.82
N ARG A 60 -8.58 12.45 1.46
CA ARG A 60 -10.04 12.53 1.26
C ARG A 60 -10.84 12.13 2.50
N ASN A 61 -10.19 11.58 3.53
CA ASN A 61 -10.83 11.18 4.78
C ASN A 61 -10.99 12.32 5.81
N GLY A 62 -10.70 13.57 5.41
CA GLY A 62 -10.84 14.76 6.26
C GLY A 62 -12.20 15.48 6.17
N MET A 63 -13.30 14.77 5.85
CA MET A 63 -14.67 15.32 5.97
C MET A 63 -15.29 14.94 7.31
#